data_AF-A0A6B2TA43-F1
#
_entry.id   AF-A0A6B2TA43-F1
#
_cell.length_a   1.000
_cell.length_b   1.000
_cell.length_c   1.000
_cell.angle_alpha   90.00
_cell.angle_beta   90.00
_cell.angle_gamma   90.00
#
_symmetry.space_group_name_H-M   'P 1'
#
loop_
_entity.id
_entity.type
_entity.pdbx_description
1 polymer ?
#
loop_
_entity_poly.entity_id
_entity_poly.type
_entity_poly.pdbx_seq_one_letter_code
_entity_poly.pdbx_strand_id
1 'polypeptide(L)'
;MAPRTSSRPVGTVTRGTTNPNRLRRMDRWIAAVHGAALRRSAAPVAVDLGYGASPWTAVELLLRLRTVAPRARVVGIEIDPARVAAA
;
A
#
# COMPACT_ATOMS: atom_id res chain seq x y z
N MET A 1 -12.63 -11.18 -25.78
CA MET A 1 -12.33 -10.00 -24.94
C MET A 1 -11.47 -9.07 -25.78
N ALA A 2 -12.01 -7.95 -26.24
CA ALA A 2 -11.24 -7.01 -27.07
C ALA A 2 -10.07 -6.42 -26.26
N PRO A 3 -8.89 -6.20 -26.86
CA PRO A 3 -7.76 -5.60 -26.16
C PRO A 3 -8.15 -4.19 -25.71
N ARG A 4 -8.13 -3.95 -24.40
CA ARG A 4 -8.26 -2.60 -23.85
C ARG A 4 -7.04 -1.82 -24.31
N THR A 5 -7.23 -0.79 -25.13
CA THR A 5 -6.19 0.19 -25.43
C THR A 5 -5.65 0.73 -24.11
N SER A 6 -4.42 0.39 -23.75
CA SER A 6 -3.81 0.90 -22.53
C SER A 6 -3.49 2.37 -22.75
N SER A 7 -4.32 3.25 -22.21
CA SER A 7 -3.90 4.63 -22.00
C SER A 7 -2.69 4.61 -21.08
N ARG A 8 -1.58 5.25 -21.48
CA ARG A 8 -0.39 5.37 -20.64
C ARG A 8 -0.81 5.94 -19.27
N PRO A 9 -0.35 5.37 -18.14
CA PRO A 9 -0.62 5.91 -16.82
C PRO A 9 -0.29 7.40 -16.75
N VAL A 10 -1.23 8.20 -16.26
CA VAL A 10 -1.05 9.64 -16.10
C VAL A 10 -0.55 9.90 -14.68
N GLY A 11 0.67 10.38 -14.55
CA GLY A 11 1.27 10.72 -13.26
C GLY A 11 2.76 11.05 -13.39
N THR A 12 3.27 11.84 -12.46
CA THR A 12 4.70 12.13 -12.35
C THR A 12 5.33 11.13 -11.40
N VAL A 13 6.35 10.41 -11.85
CA VAL A 13 7.16 9.56 -10.96
C VAL A 13 7.77 10.46 -9.88
N THR A 14 7.35 10.28 -8.63
CA THR A 14 7.91 11.01 -7.50
C THR A 14 9.30 10.47 -7.19
N ARG A 15 10.23 11.38 -6.89
CA ARG A 15 11.57 11.01 -6.45
C ARG A 15 11.56 10.91 -4.93
N GLY A 16 11.96 9.76 -4.41
CA GLY A 16 12.18 9.60 -2.98
C GLY A 16 11.98 8.16 -2.55
N THR A 17 12.95 7.63 -1.82
CA THR A 17 12.71 6.46 -0.98
C THR A 17 12.19 6.96 0.35
N THR A 18 11.15 6.30 0.85
CA THR A 18 10.82 6.41 2.27
C THR A 18 11.71 5.42 3.00
N ASN A 19 12.59 5.91 3.87
CA ASN A 19 13.40 5.03 4.71
C ASN A 19 12.50 4.11 5.54
N PRO A 20 12.91 2.86 5.81
CA PRO A 20 12.18 1.95 6.67
C PRO A 20 11.74 2.62 7.96
N ASN A 21 10.51 2.34 8.40
CA ASN A 21 9.92 2.76 9.66
C ASN A 21 9.79 4.28 9.83
N ARG A 22 9.95 5.06 8.74
CA ARG A 22 9.73 6.52 8.72
C ARG A 22 8.26 6.87 8.98
N LEU A 23 7.31 6.04 8.52
CA LEU A 23 5.87 6.25 8.67
C LEU A 23 5.25 5.58 9.90
N ARG A 24 6.05 4.95 10.78
CA ARG A 24 5.56 4.17 11.92
C ARG A 24 4.50 4.83 12.80
N ARG A 25 4.54 6.16 12.94
CA ARG A 25 3.55 6.91 13.72
C ARG A 25 2.20 6.92 13.00
N MET A 26 2.21 7.11 11.68
CA MET A 26 1.02 7.04 10.84
C MET A 26 0.44 5.63 10.82
N ASP A 27 1.27 4.59 10.65
CA ASP A 27 0.76 3.20 10.65
C ASP A 27 0.07 2.84 11.96
N ARG A 28 0.65 3.27 13.10
CA ARG A 28 0.05 3.08 14.42
C ARG A 28 -1.26 3.84 14.57
N TRP A 29 -1.30 5.07 14.09
CA TRP A 29 -2.52 5.89 14.12
C TRP A 29 -3.62 5.26 13.27
N ILE A 30 -3.32 4.82 12.04
CA ILE A 30 -4.28 4.14 11.14
C ILE A 30 -4.85 2.89 11.83
N ALA A 31 -3.98 2.04 12.38
CA ALA A 31 -4.42 0.82 13.06
C ALA A 31 -5.29 1.11 14.29
N ALA A 32 -4.96 2.15 15.06
CA ALA A 32 -5.73 2.55 16.23
C ALA A 32 -7.11 3.11 15.84
N VAL A 33 -7.15 4.08 14.92
CA VAL A 33 -8.37 4.80 14.54
C VAL A 33 -9.31 3.92 13.72
N HIS A 34 -8.78 3.15 12.77
CA HIS A 34 -9.59 2.35 11.84
C HIS A 34 -9.75 0.89 12.25
N GLY A 35 -9.10 0.43 13.32
CA GLY A 35 -9.11 -0.98 13.73
C GLY A 35 -10.51 -1.58 13.90
N ALA A 36 -11.47 -0.82 14.46
CA ALA A 36 -12.84 -1.28 14.61
C ALA A 36 -13.56 -1.46 13.26
N ALA A 37 -13.36 -0.54 12.31
CA ALA A 37 -13.92 -0.65 10.96
C ALA A 37 -13.28 -1.82 10.19
N LEU A 38 -11.95 -1.98 10.30
CA LEU A 38 -11.21 -3.07 9.67
C LEU A 38 -11.67 -4.44 10.16
N ARG A 39 -11.92 -4.62 11.48
CA ARG A 39 -12.42 -5.88 12.04
C ARG A 39 -13.84 -6.24 11.60
N ARG A 40 -14.69 -5.24 11.34
CA ARG A 40 -16.07 -5.47 10.86
C ARG A 40 -16.12 -5.81 9.37
N SER A 41 -15.08 -5.48 8.61
CA SER A 41 -14.98 -5.87 7.22
C SER A 41 -14.59 -7.34 7.09
N ALA A 42 -15.30 -8.09 6.26
CA ALA A 42 -14.95 -9.48 5.98
C ALA A 42 -13.62 -9.63 5.24
N ALA A 43 -13.26 -8.63 4.42
CA ALA A 43 -12.07 -8.63 3.58
C ALA A 43 -11.44 -7.22 3.46
N PRO A 44 -10.88 -6.66 4.55
CA PRO A 44 -10.35 -5.31 4.55
C PRO A 44 -9.14 -5.16 3.63
N VAL A 45 -9.16 -4.13 2.79
CA VAL A 45 -8.07 -3.77 1.88
C VAL A 45 -7.63 -2.33 2.14
N ALA A 46 -6.34 -2.13 2.33
CA ALA A 46 -5.71 -0.82 2.26
C ALA A 46 -4.92 -0.71 0.95
N VAL A 47 -4.88 0.49 0.37
CA VAL A 47 -4.18 0.76 -0.89
C VAL A 47 -3.05 1.74 -0.61
N ASP A 48 -1.81 1.35 -0.90
CA ASP A 48 -0.63 2.22 -0.84
C ASP A 48 -0.32 2.72 -2.26
N LEU A 49 -0.54 4.02 -2.50
CA LEU A 49 -0.37 4.64 -3.82
C LEU A 49 1.01 5.28 -3.94
N GLY A 50 1.84 4.71 -4.80
CA GLY A 50 3.21 5.17 -5.05
C GLY A 50 4.18 4.68 -3.99
N TYR A 51 4.34 3.36 -3.84
CA TYR A 51 5.27 2.79 -2.86
C TYR A 51 6.76 3.05 -3.21
N GLY A 52 7.06 3.52 -4.43
CA GLY A 52 8.38 3.98 -4.81
C GLY A 52 9.36 2.84 -5.09
N ALA A 53 10.65 3.07 -4.86
CA ALA A 53 11.70 2.14 -5.27
C ALA A 53 11.72 0.81 -4.47
N SER A 54 11.05 0.75 -3.33
CA SER A 54 10.95 -0.47 -2.52
C SER A 54 9.66 -0.46 -1.72
N PRO A 55 8.96 -1.60 -1.56
CA PRO A 55 7.61 -1.65 -1.00
C PRO A 55 7.58 -1.59 0.54
N TRP A 56 8.61 -1.02 1.19
CA TRP A 56 8.74 -1.05 2.65
C TRP A 56 7.54 -0.45 3.36
N THR A 57 6.99 0.66 2.85
CA THR A 57 5.80 1.31 3.42
C THR A 57 4.59 0.38 3.38
N ALA A 58 4.35 -0.28 2.25
CA ALA A 58 3.25 -1.21 2.08
C ALA A 58 3.38 -2.43 3.02
N VAL A 59 4.59 -2.99 3.14
CA VAL A 59 4.88 -4.14 4.02
C VAL A 59 4.74 -3.75 5.50
N GLU A 60 5.32 -2.63 5.91
CA GLU A 60 5.25 -2.13 7.30
C GLU A 60 3.81 -1.82 7.72
N LEU A 61 3.04 -1.18 6.83
CA LEU A 61 1.61 -0.95 7.04
C LEU A 61 0.86 -2.27 7.17
N LEU A 62 1.09 -3.25 6.29
CA LEU A 62 0.45 -4.56 6.36
C LEU A 62 0.71 -5.25 7.70
N LEU A 63 1.98 -5.29 8.13
CA LEU A 63 2.37 -5.89 9.40
C LEU A 63 1.65 -5.21 10.57
N ARG A 64 1.54 -3.88 10.54
CA ARG A 64 0.81 -3.12 11.56
C ARG A 64 -0.70 -3.36 11.53
N LEU A 65 -1.33 -3.36 10.35
CA LEU A 65 -2.77 -3.58 10.23
C LEU A 65 -3.17 -5.00 10.69
N ARG A 66 -2.32 -6.01 10.40
CA ARG A 66 -2.57 -7.38 10.82
C ARG A 66 -2.54 -7.58 12.34
N THR A 67 -1.94 -6.67 13.11
CA THR A 67 -2.04 -6.74 14.58
C THR A 67 -3.43 -6.42 15.11
N VAL A 68 -4.28 -5.73 14.33
CA VAL A 68 -5.65 -5.34 14.74
C VAL A 68 -6.75 -5.96 13.88
N ALA A 69 -6.42 -6.39 12.67
CA ALA A 69 -7.31 -7.04 11.71
C ALA A 69 -6.53 -8.12 10.92
N PRO A 70 -6.49 -9.39 11.40
CA PRO A 70 -5.64 -10.43 10.82
C PRO A 70 -5.89 -10.72 9.33
N ARG A 71 -7.11 -10.45 8.85
CA ARG A 71 -7.52 -10.63 7.44
C ARG A 71 -7.15 -9.46 6.52
N ALA A 72 -6.49 -8.42 7.04
CA ALA A 72 -6.11 -7.26 6.24
C ALA A 72 -5.15 -7.63 5.12
N ARG A 73 -5.40 -7.01 3.97
CA ARG A 73 -4.52 -7.01 2.79
C ARG A 73 -4.11 -5.58 2.49
N VAL A 74 -2.89 -5.42 1.99
CA VAL A 74 -2.40 -4.16 1.42
C VAL A 74 -2.14 -4.40 -0.07
N VAL A 75 -2.57 -3.47 -0.90
CA VAL A 75 -2.27 -3.45 -2.34
C VAL A 75 -1.38 -2.24 -2.60
N GLY A 76 -0.14 -2.49 -3.03
CA GLY A 76 0.76 -1.45 -3.50
C GLY A 76 0.48 -1.12 -4.96
N ILE A 77 0.44 0.17 -5.30
CA ILE A 77 0.32 0.67 -6.67
C ILE A 77 1.57 1.48 -6.99
N GLU A 78 2.17 1.21 -8.15
CA GLU A 78 3.32 1.95 -8.65
C GLU A 78 3.19 2.13 -10.17
N ILE A 79 3.65 3.28 -10.67
CA ILE A 79 3.51 3.67 -12.08
C ILE A 79 4.65 3.09 -12.93
N ASP A 80 5.82 2.84 -12.31
CA ASP A 80 6.99 2.25 -12.95
C ASP A 80 6.89 0.70 -12.96
N PRO A 81 6.73 0.06 -14.14
CA PRO A 81 6.62 -1.39 -14.22
C PRO A 81 7.84 -2.15 -13.71
N ALA A 82 9.04 -1.56 -13.77
CA ALA A 82 10.25 -2.21 -13.26
C ALA A 82 10.23 -2.27 -11.73
N ARG A 83 9.70 -1.24 -11.07
CA ARG A 83 9.48 -1.23 -9.61
C ARG A 83 8.36 -2.18 -9.18
N VAL A 84 7.37 -2.42 -10.05
CA VAL A 84 6.34 -3.45 -9.85
C VAL A 84 6.92 -4.85 -9.94
N ALA A 85 7.75 -5.12 -10.95
CA ALA A 85 8.36 -6.43 -11.13
C ALA A 85 9.39 -6.78 -10.03
N ALA A 86 10.01 -5.78 -9.40
CA ALA A 86 11.02 -5.96 -8.37
C ALA A 86 10.47 -6.08 -6.93
N ALA A 87 9.18 -5.80 -6.73
CA ALA A 87 8.51 -5.82 -5.42
C ALA A 87 7.96 -7.21 -5.08
#